data_AF-A0A939AJE3-F1
#
_entry.id   AF-A0A939AJE3-F1
#
_cell.length_a   1.000
_cell.length_b   1.000
_cell.length_c   1.000
_cell.angle_alpha   90.00
_cell.angle_beta   90.00
_cell.angle_gamma   90.00
#
_symmetry.space_group_name_H-M   'P 1'
#
loop_
_entity.id
_entity.type
_entity.pdbx_description
1 polymer ?
#
loop_
_entity_poly.entity_id
_entity_poly.type
_entity_poly.pdbx_seq_one_letter_code
_entity_poly.pdbx_strand_id
1 'polypeptide(L)'
;MKTSHGWICALSFLTGAGILLQWILVWTGRFPVKESVPGFRNYFLSFQVADLWLILLAFLTGTFILLKNPKALLFGIALGSAMVFFGLYSLLYDLNTGLFYDFSTGGMCQ
;
A
#
# COMPACT_ATOMS: atom_id res chain seq x y z
N MET A 1 17.30 -15.19 22.58
CA MET A 1 17.52 -14.36 21.37
C MET A 1 16.66 -13.10 21.50
N LYS A 2 17.23 -11.95 21.90
CA LYS A 2 16.50 -10.67 21.99
C LYS A 2 16.57 -9.98 20.63
N THR A 3 15.71 -10.36 19.70
CA THR A 3 15.57 -9.63 18.44
C THR A 3 14.84 -8.31 18.73
N SER A 4 15.54 -7.20 18.49
CA SER A 4 14.95 -5.86 18.51
C SER A 4 14.02 -5.72 17.30
N HIS A 5 12.72 -6.00 17.50
CA HIS A 5 11.68 -5.83 16.48
C HIS A 5 11.25 -4.36 16.29
N GLY A 6 12.03 -3.39 16.81
CA GLY A 6 11.71 -1.97 16.75
C GLY A 6 11.60 -1.43 15.33
N TRP A 7 12.39 -1.96 14.40
CA TRP A 7 12.32 -1.58 12.99
C TRP A 7 11.01 -2.06 12.32
N ILE A 8 10.52 -3.26 12.64
CA ILE A 8 9.23 -3.76 12.12
C ILE A 8 8.09 -2.88 12.62
N CYS A 9 8.14 -2.51 13.90
CA CYS A 9 7.18 -1.59 14.49
C CYS A 9 7.19 -0.24 13.77
N ALA A 10 8.38 0.35 13.56
CA ALA A 10 8.53 1.63 12.88
C ALA A 10 8.01 1.55 11.43
N LEU A 11 8.41 0.53 10.66
CA LEU A 11 7.93 0.31 9.31
C LEU A 11 6.41 0.16 9.25
N SER A 12 5.82 -0.58 10.19
CA SER A 12 4.36 -0.76 10.24
C SER A 12 3.65 0.58 10.42
N PHE A 13 4.09 1.40 11.38
CA PHE A 13 3.49 2.73 11.58
C PHE A 13 3.72 3.66 10.38
N LEU A 14 4.91 3.64 9.78
CA LEU A 14 5.23 4.44 8.59
C LEU A 14 4.35 4.05 7.40
N THR A 15 4.14 2.76 7.17
CA THR A 15 3.23 2.28 6.11
C THR A 15 1.81 2.76 6.35
N GLY A 16 1.25 2.55 7.55
CA GLY A 16 -0.11 3.00 7.86
C GLY A 16 -0.28 4.51 7.76
N ALA A 17 0.68 5.28 8.29
CA ALA A 17 0.66 6.73 8.20
C ALA A 17 0.82 7.24 6.76
N GLY A 18 1.65 6.60 5.95
CA GLY A 18 1.86 6.94 4.55
C GLY A 18 0.60 6.76 3.71
N ILE A 19 -0.04 5.59 3.83
CA ILE A 19 -1.31 5.30 3.11
C ILE A 19 -2.42 6.26 3.58
N LEU A 20 -2.51 6.53 4.88
CA LEU A 20 -3.48 7.48 5.41
C LEU A 20 -3.24 8.90 4.88
N LEU A 21 -1.99 9.35 4.86
CA LEU A 21 -1.60 10.65 4.33
C LEU A 21 -1.94 10.76 2.84
N GLN A 22 -1.67 9.72 2.05
CA GLN A 22 -2.05 9.67 0.64
C GLN A 22 -3.55 9.90 0.45
N TRP A 23 -4.40 9.18 1.18
CA TRP A 23 -5.85 9.35 1.07
C TRP A 23 -6.33 10.73 1.53
N ILE A 24 -5.74 11.29 2.58
CA ILE A 24 -6.00 12.67 3.00
C ILE A 24 -5.67 13.64 1.86
N LEU A 25 -4.52 13.48 1.19
CA LEU A 25 -4.12 14.34 0.07
C LEU A 25 -5.06 14.18 -1.13
N VAL A 26 -5.53 12.97 -1.41
CA VAL A 26 -6.52 12.71 -2.48
C VAL A 26 -7.85 13.38 -2.16
N TRP A 27 -8.40 13.20 -0.95
CA TRP A 27 -9.71 13.75 -0.57
C TRP A 27 -9.70 15.27 -0.40
N THR A 28 -8.56 15.86 0.01
CA THR A 28 -8.40 17.32 0.08
C THR A 28 -8.13 17.95 -1.29
N GLY A 29 -8.03 17.16 -2.35
CA GLY A 29 -7.71 17.64 -3.71
C GLY A 29 -6.27 18.11 -3.88
N ARG A 30 -5.40 17.93 -2.88
CA ARG A 30 -3.96 18.23 -2.95
C ARG A 30 -3.21 17.25 -3.85
N PHE A 31 -3.75 16.04 -4.03
CA PHE A 31 -3.26 15.03 -4.96
C PHE A 31 -4.39 14.57 -5.90
N PRO A 32 -4.70 15.34 -6.96
CA PRO A 32 -5.79 15.00 -7.86
C PRO A 32 -5.46 13.74 -8.68
N VAL A 33 -6.32 12.74 -8.60
CA VAL A 33 -6.25 11.51 -9.41
C VAL A 33 -6.76 11.83 -10.81
N LYS A 34 -5.84 12.07 -11.74
CA LYS A 34 -6.14 12.38 -13.14
C LYS A 34 -6.26 11.09 -13.96
N GLU A 35 -7.01 11.16 -15.05
CA GLU A 35 -7.09 10.06 -16.01
C GLU A 35 -5.80 10.03 -16.86
N SER A 36 -4.83 9.19 -16.47
CA SER A 36 -3.59 9.01 -17.25
C SER A 36 -3.79 8.06 -18.43
N VAL A 37 -4.57 7.00 -18.21
CA VAL A 37 -5.04 6.04 -19.23
C VAL A 37 -6.53 5.77 -18.99
N PRO A 38 -7.29 5.32 -20.02
CA PRO A 38 -8.70 5.02 -19.85
C PRO A 38 -8.95 4.03 -18.70
N GLY A 39 -9.71 4.46 -17.69
CA GLY A 39 -10.07 3.65 -16.53
C GLY A 39 -9.14 3.80 -15.31
N PHE A 40 -8.05 4.56 -15.41
CA PHE A 40 -7.08 4.74 -14.31
C PHE A 40 -7.72 5.31 -13.04
N ARG A 41 -8.58 6.32 -13.17
CA ARG A 41 -9.18 6.94 -11.98
C ARG A 41 -10.11 5.96 -11.26
N ASN A 42 -10.89 5.18 -12.00
CA ASN A 42 -11.76 4.16 -11.42
C ASN A 42 -10.96 3.04 -10.76
N TYR A 43 -9.88 2.61 -11.42
CA TYR A 43 -8.92 1.66 -10.86
C TYR A 43 -8.35 2.17 -9.53
N PHE A 44 -7.77 3.37 -9.52
CA PHE A 44 -7.16 3.96 -8.33
C PHE A 44 -8.16 4.15 -7.18
N LEU A 45 -9.38 4.60 -7.47
CA LEU A 45 -10.42 4.81 -6.45
C LEU A 45 -11.02 3.51 -5.90
N SER A 46 -10.82 2.37 -6.57
CA SER A 46 -11.33 1.07 -6.11
C SER A 46 -10.62 0.55 -4.85
N PHE A 47 -9.43 1.07 -4.54
CA PHE A 47 -8.61 0.62 -3.42
C PHE A 47 -8.94 1.27 -2.08
N GLN A 48 -9.87 2.23 -2.00
CA GLN A 48 -10.16 2.96 -0.75
C GLN A 48 -10.38 2.04 0.45
N VAL A 49 -11.28 1.05 0.30
CA VAL A 49 -11.63 0.13 1.40
C VAL A 49 -10.47 -0.82 1.71
N ALA A 50 -9.77 -1.27 0.67
CA ALA A 50 -8.60 -2.13 0.81
C ALA A 50 -7.45 -1.44 1.56
N ASP A 51 -7.18 -0.18 1.24
CA ASP A 51 -6.14 0.63 1.86
C ASP A 51 -6.48 0.98 3.31
N LEU A 52 -7.76 1.24 3.61
CA LEU A 52 -8.22 1.38 5.00
C LEU A 52 -7.96 0.12 5.82
N TRP A 53 -8.14 -1.06 5.21
CA TRP A 53 -7.80 -2.33 5.86
C TRP A 53 -6.29 -2.48 6.10
N LEU A 54 -5.44 -2.08 5.14
CA LEU A 54 -4.00 -2.04 5.31
C LEU A 54 -3.57 -1.09 6.45
N ILE A 55 -4.17 0.11 6.54
CA ILE A 55 -3.91 1.07 7.62
C ILE A 55 -4.20 0.43 8.98
N LEU A 56 -5.35 -0.25 9.12
CA LEU A 56 -5.72 -0.94 10.35
C LEU A 56 -4.72 -2.05 10.70
N LEU A 57 -4.38 -2.92 9.74
CA LEU A 57 -3.42 -3.99 9.96
C LEU A 57 -2.03 -3.46 10.33
N ALA A 58 -1.60 -2.36 9.70
CA ALA A 58 -0.35 -1.69 9.98
C ALA A 58 -0.27 -1.16 11.41
N PHE A 59 -1.29 -0.42 11.86
CA PHE A 59 -1.34 0.09 13.23
C PHE A 59 -1.52 -1.02 14.27
N LEU A 60 -2.33 -2.05 14.00
CA LEU A 60 -2.46 -3.20 14.89
C LEU A 60 -1.15 -3.97 15.02
N THR A 61 -0.44 -4.22 13.91
CA THR A 61 0.87 -4.87 13.92
C THR A 61 1.86 -4.10 14.79
N GLY A 62 2.03 -2.80 14.54
CA GLY A 62 2.91 -1.95 15.34
C GLY A 62 2.53 -1.94 16.83
N THR A 63 1.24 -1.79 17.13
CA THR A 63 0.73 -1.77 18.50
C THR A 63 0.98 -3.09 19.23
N PHE A 64 0.67 -4.23 18.62
CA PHE A 64 0.90 -5.53 19.25
C PHE A 64 2.38 -5.88 19.40
N ILE A 65 3.27 -5.37 18.52
CA ILE A 65 4.73 -5.47 18.71
C ILE A 65 5.16 -4.69 19.95
N LEU A 66 4.66 -3.45 20.13
CA LEU A 66 4.96 -2.63 21.32
C LEU A 66 4.47 -3.30 22.61
N LEU A 67 3.28 -3.90 22.57
CA LEU A 67 2.70 -4.66 23.68
C LEU A 67 3.37 -6.03 23.89
N LYS A 68 4.35 -6.41 23.06
CA LYS A 68 5.01 -7.74 23.08
C LYS A 68 4.01 -8.89 23.01
N ASN A 69 2.92 -8.69 22.29
CA ASN A 69 1.84 -9.65 22.18
C ASN A 69 2.07 -10.57 20.97
N PRO A 70 1.98 -11.91 21.12
CA PRO A 70 2.19 -12.84 20.02
C PRO A 70 1.21 -12.66 18.85
N LYS A 71 0.04 -12.03 19.08
CA LYS A 71 -0.91 -11.66 18.02
C LYS A 71 -0.31 -10.74 16.96
N ALA A 72 0.78 -10.03 17.28
CA ALA A 72 1.54 -9.23 16.33
C ALA A 72 1.93 -10.02 15.07
N LEU A 73 2.25 -11.31 15.22
CA LEU A 73 2.62 -12.17 14.10
C LEU A 73 1.46 -12.35 13.12
N LEU A 74 0.24 -12.55 13.63
CA LEU A 74 -0.95 -12.73 12.80
C LEU A 74 -1.25 -11.48 11.98
N PHE A 75 -1.24 -10.31 12.61
CA PHE A 75 -1.47 -9.04 11.93
C PHE A 75 -0.33 -8.70 10.97
N GLY A 76 0.92 -9.00 11.34
CA GLY A 76 2.08 -8.76 10.49
C GLY A 76 2.10 -9.64 9.24
N ILE A 77 1.71 -10.92 9.36
CA ILE A 77 1.56 -11.81 8.19
C ILE A 77 0.42 -11.32 7.30
N ALA A 78 -0.72 -10.93 7.87
CA ALA A 78 -1.84 -10.41 7.11
C ALA A 78 -1.49 -9.09 6.38
N LEU A 79 -0.76 -8.19 7.04
CA LEU A 79 -0.27 -6.96 6.45
C LEU A 79 0.70 -7.26 5.30
N GLY A 80 1.69 -8.13 5.54
CA GLY A 80 2.71 -8.48 4.56
C GLY A 80 2.11 -9.17 3.32
N SER A 81 1.18 -10.12 3.51
CA SER A 81 0.52 -10.80 2.40
C SER A 81 -0.34 -9.85 1.56
N ALA A 82 -1.08 -8.96 2.20
CA ALA A 82 -1.85 -7.93 1.50
C ALA A 82 -0.94 -6.98 0.71
N MET A 83 0.16 -6.51 1.30
CA MET A 83 1.12 -5.64 0.60
C MET A 83 1.74 -6.33 -0.63
N VAL A 84 2.11 -7.61 -0.52
CA VAL A 84 2.63 -8.37 -1.67
C VAL A 84 1.56 -8.48 -2.76
N PHE A 85 0.32 -8.80 -2.39
CA PHE A 85 -0.78 -8.86 -3.33
C PHE A 85 -1.00 -7.53 -4.05
N PHE A 86 -1.09 -6.41 -3.32
CA PHE A 86 -1.29 -5.09 -3.91
C PHE A 86 -0.12 -4.65 -4.78
N GLY A 87 1.11 -4.92 -4.36
CA GLY A 87 2.29 -4.62 -5.17
C GLY A 87 2.29 -5.37 -6.49
N LEU A 88 1.96 -6.66 -6.48
CA LEU A 88 1.86 -7.47 -7.70
C LEU A 88 0.66 -7.07 -8.57
N TYR A 89 -0.46 -6.71 -7.95
CA TYR A 89 -1.64 -6.26 -8.69
C TYR A 89 -1.43 -4.90 -9.35
N SER A 90 -0.76 -3.97 -8.66
CA SER A 90 -0.32 -2.69 -9.24
C SER A 90 0.62 -2.92 -10.42
N LEU A 91 1.63 -3.77 -10.24
CA LEU A 91 2.56 -4.11 -11.31
C LEU A 91 1.82 -4.70 -12.52
N LEU A 92 0.90 -5.65 -12.30
CA LEU A 92 0.12 -6.24 -13.39
C LEU A 92 -0.72 -5.19 -14.14
N TYR A 93 -1.35 -4.27 -13.41
CA TYR A 93 -2.11 -3.18 -14.01
C TYR A 93 -1.21 -2.26 -14.85
N ASP A 94 -0.04 -1.91 -14.33
CA ASP A 94 0.93 -1.07 -15.02
C ASP A 94 1.46 -1.74 -16.30
N LEU A 95 1.73 -3.05 -16.25
CA LEU A 95 2.12 -3.84 -17.41
C LEU A 95 1.00 -3.92 -18.46
N ASN A 96 -0.27 -4.00 -18.02
CA ASN A 96 -1.42 -4.12 -18.91
C ASN A 96 -1.78 -2.80 -19.61
N THR A 97 -1.65 -1.68 -18.89
CA THR A 97 -2.01 -0.35 -19.38
C THR A 97 -0.85 0.42 -19.99
N GLY A 98 0.37 -0.12 -19.86
CA GLY A 98 1.59 0.55 -20.29
C GLY A 98 1.97 1.74 -19.41
N LEU A 99 1.37 1.91 -18.22
CA LEU A 99 1.56 3.11 -17.39
C LEU A 99 3.04 3.35 -17.00
N PHE A 100 3.77 2.26 -16.72
CA PHE A 100 5.19 2.30 -16.39
C PHE A 100 6.10 2.05 -17.59
N TYR A 101 5.68 1.16 -18.49
CA TYR A 101 6.50 0.69 -19.60
C TYR A 101 5.61 0.17 -20.72
N ASP A 102 5.78 0.70 -21.93
CA ASP A 102 5.06 0.24 -23.10
C ASP A 102 5.85 -0.88 -23.78
N PHE A 103 5.40 -2.13 -23.60
CA PHE A 103 6.02 -3.30 -24.21
C PHE A 103 5.82 -3.37 -25.72
N SER A 104 4.91 -2.58 -26.29
CA SER A 104 4.70 -2.51 -27.73
C SER A 104 5.71 -1.59 -28.42
N THR A 105 6.18 -0.55 -27.73
CA THR A 105 7.19 0.39 -28.24
C THR A 105 8.58 0.18 -27.66
N GLY A 106 8.72 -0.60 -26.58
CA GLY A 106 10.00 -0.94 -25.97
C GLY A 106 10.64 0.20 -25.15
N GLY A 107 9.84 1.16 -24.66
CA GLY A 107 10.30 2.31 -23.87
C GLY A 107 9.40 2.65 -22.68
N MET A 108 9.85 3.57 -21.83
CA MET A 108 9.00 4.14 -20.75
C MET A 108 7.88 4.98 -21.37
N CYS A 109 6.64 4.82 -20.90
CA CYS A 109 5.54 5.71 -21.30
C CYS A 109 5.80 7.14 -20.79
N GLN A 110 5.63 8.12 -21.68
CA GLN A 110 5.73 9.55 -21.37
C GLN A 110 4.46 10.08 -20.71
#